data_AF-A0A3R8S6S8-F1
#
_entry.id   AF-A0A3R8S6S8-F1
#
_cell.length_a   1.000
_cell.length_b   1.000
_cell.length_c   1.000
_cell.angle_alpha   90.00
_cell.angle_beta   90.00
_cell.angle_gamma   90.00
#
_symmetry.space_group_name_H-M   'P 1'
#
loop_
_entity.id
_entity.type
_entity.pdbx_description
1 polymer ?
#
loop_
_entity_poly.entity_id
_entity_poly.type
_entity_poly.pdbx_seq_one_letter_code
_entity_poly.pdbx_strand_id
1 'polypeptide(L)' 'MRDETTTNAIRERAEALNGQTVSVLLLGGQTLAGTLTYTSGTGTFGITQWPTLLTVNVGGKAQSVRLDDVSAIGLG' A
#
# COMPACT_ATOMS: atom_id res chain seq x y z
N MET A 1 15.34 -13.34 3.97
CA MET A 1 15.41 -12.80 2.60
C MET A 1 13.98 -12.44 2.26
N ARG A 2 13.63 -11.15 2.25
CA ARG A 2 12.29 -10.70 1.90
C ARG A 2 12.37 -10.33 0.43
N ASP A 3 11.79 -11.14 -0.45
CA ASP A 3 11.94 -10.99 -1.88
C ASP A 3 11.41 -9.64 -2.36
N GLU A 4 12.26 -8.89 -3.06
CA GLU A 4 11.90 -7.62 -3.72
C GLU A 4 10.67 -7.76 -4.61
N THR A 5 10.46 -8.96 -5.16
CA THR A 5 9.28 -9.39 -5.91
C THR A 5 7.97 -9.22 -5.13
N THR A 6 7.95 -9.58 -3.83
CA THR A 6 6.75 -9.47 -2.99
C THR A 6 6.42 -8.01 -2.72
N THR A 7 7.42 -7.20 -2.39
CA THR A 7 7.23 -5.76 -2.19
C THR A 7 6.75 -5.06 -3.46
N ASN A 8 7.29 -5.44 -4.64
CA ASN A 8 6.82 -4.91 -5.92
C ASN A 8 5.37 -5.28 -6.22
N ALA A 9 4.95 -6.52 -5.96
CA ALA A 9 3.55 -6.94 -6.13
C ALA A 9 2.59 -6.12 -5.24
N ILE A 10 2.99 -5.81 -4.00
CA ILE A 10 2.20 -4.96 -3.10
C ILE A 10 2.10 -3.53 -3.64
N ARG A 11 3.17 -2.97 -4.21
CA ARG A 11 3.18 -1.61 -4.81
C ARG A 11 2.23 -1.51 -5.99
N GLU A 12 2.34 -2.43 -6.94
CA GLU A 12 1.46 -2.48 -8.11
C GLU A 12 -0.01 -2.65 -7.69
N ARG A 13 -0.26 -3.52 -6.69
CA ARG A 13 -1.60 -3.71 -6.16
C ARG A 13 -2.13 -2.45 -5.46
N ALA A 14 -1.28 -1.76 -4.70
CA ALA A 14 -1.66 -0.52 -4.03
C ALA A 14 -1.98 0.60 -5.02
N GLU A 15 -1.21 0.72 -6.10
CA GLU A 15 -1.44 1.68 -7.17
C GLU A 15 -2.74 1.37 -7.93
N ALA A 16 -2.97 0.10 -8.28
CA ALA A 16 -4.19 -0.33 -8.95
C ALA A 16 -5.46 -0.13 -8.11
N LEU A 17 -5.33 -0.19 -6.78
CA LEU A 17 -6.45 -0.01 -5.84
C LEU A 17 -6.49 1.38 -5.21
N ASN A 18 -5.71 2.33 -5.71
CA ASN A 18 -5.70 3.69 -5.20
C ASN A 18 -7.10 4.33 -5.31
N GLY A 19 -7.57 4.93 -4.21
CA GLY A 19 -8.90 5.50 -4.08
C GLY A 19 -10.03 4.49 -3.82
N GLN A 20 -9.75 3.18 -3.82
CA GLN A 20 -10.75 2.14 -3.54
C GLN A 20 -10.85 1.82 -2.05
N THR A 21 -12.00 1.29 -1.64
CA THR A 21 -12.12 0.64 -0.33
C THR A 21 -11.43 -0.72 -0.38
N VAL A 22 -10.47 -0.92 0.50
CA VAL A 22 -9.62 -2.12 0.56
C VAL A 22 -9.54 -2.66 1.98
N SER A 23 -9.09 -3.90 2.08
CA SER A 23 -8.61 -4.53 3.31
C SER A 23 -7.09 -4.76 3.20
N VAL A 24 -6.31 -4.11 4.07
CA VAL A 24 -4.85 -4.25 4.15
C VAL A 24 -4.50 -5.19 5.30
N LEU A 25 -3.90 -6.33 4.97
CA LEU A 25 -3.37 -7.28 5.94
C LEU A 25 -1.92 -6.92 6.26
N LEU A 26 -1.62 -6.71 7.53
CA LEU A 26 -0.27 -6.45 8.03
C LEU A 26 0.39 -7.76 8.49
N LEU A 27 1.71 -7.77 8.50
CA LEU A 27 2.49 -8.95 8.95
C LEU A 27 2.25 -9.34 10.40
N GLY A 28 1.83 -8.39 11.23
CA GLY A 28 1.43 -8.65 12.61
C GLY A 28 0.06 -9.32 12.74
N GLY A 29 -0.60 -9.68 11.64
CA GLY A 29 -1.94 -10.28 11.62
C GLY A 29 -3.08 -9.27 11.76
N GLN A 30 -2.78 -7.98 11.93
CA GLN A 30 -3.78 -6.92 11.95
C GLN A 30 -4.32 -6.66 10.55
N THR A 31 -5.64 -6.43 10.44
CA THR A 31 -6.30 -6.03 9.19
C THR A 31 -6.87 -4.62 9.32
N LEU A 32 -6.62 -3.78 8.32
CA LEU A 32 -7.14 -2.42 8.22
C LEU A 32 -8.10 -2.34 7.04
N ALA A 33 -9.37 -2.05 7.30
CA ALA A 33 -10.36 -1.82 6.26
C ALA A 33 -10.60 -0.31 6.09
N GLY A 34 -10.45 0.20 4.88
CA GLY A 34 -10.61 1.63 4.62
C GLY A 34 -10.32 2.03 3.19
N THR A 35 -10.43 3.32 2.89
CA THR A 35 -10.08 3.84 1.56
C THR A 35 -8.56 3.93 1.41
N LEU A 36 -8.00 3.31 0.38
CA LEU A 36 -6.59 3.36 0.09
C LEU A 36 -6.20 4.66 -0.60
N THR A 37 -5.10 5.25 -0.16
CA THR A 37 -4.41 6.33 -0.85
C THR A 37 -2.96 5.92 -1.07
N TYR A 38 -2.57 5.83 -2.33
CA TYR A 38 -1.22 5.45 -2.76
C TYR A 38 -0.83 6.24 -4.01
N THR A 39 0.14 7.14 -3.86
CA THR A 39 0.57 8.03 -4.96
C THR A 39 2.02 7.77 -5.29
N SER A 40 2.26 7.12 -6.43
CA SER A 40 3.60 6.98 -7.01
C SER A 40 4.07 8.32 -7.59
N GLY A 41 5.37 8.56 -7.52
CA GLY A 41 6.01 9.72 -8.17
C GLY A 41 6.79 9.27 -9.40
N THR A 42 7.05 10.19 -10.32
CA THR A 42 8.08 9.98 -11.37
C THR A 42 9.34 10.71 -10.95
N GLY A 43 10.44 9.98 -10.79
CA GLY A 43 11.75 10.54 -10.49
C GLY A 43 12.48 11.05 -11.72
N THR A 44 13.63 11.67 -11.46
CA THR A 44 14.58 12.08 -12.51
C THR A 44 14.92 10.86 -13.37
N PHE A 45 14.95 11.04 -14.69
CA PHE A 45 15.15 9.98 -15.70
C PHE A 45 13.96 9.02 -15.92
N GLY A 46 12.76 9.36 -15.47
CA GLY A 46 11.55 8.57 -15.76
C GLY A 46 11.41 7.30 -14.92
N ILE A 47 12.20 7.18 -13.86
CA ILE A 47 12.14 6.05 -12.93
C ILE A 47 10.95 6.26 -11.99
N THR A 48 10.06 5.27 -11.88
CA THR A 48 8.96 5.32 -10.91
C THR A 48 9.51 5.31 -9.49
N GLN A 49 9.16 6.33 -8.71
CA GLN A 49 9.46 6.43 -7.30
C GLN A 49 8.25 5.95 -6.50
N TRP A 50 8.40 4.76 -5.93
CA TRP A 50 7.39 4.16 -5.08
C TRP A 50 7.45 4.76 -3.67
N PRO A 51 6.34 5.28 -3.13
CA PRO A 51 6.30 5.69 -1.74
C PRO A 51 6.44 4.46 -0.83
N THR A 52 7.13 4.67 0.29
CA THR A 52 7.38 3.65 1.32
C THR A 52 6.22 3.51 2.30
N LEU A 53 5.24 4.41 2.23
CA LEU A 53 4.07 4.46 3.10
C LEU A 53 2.80 4.34 2.26
N LEU A 54 1.90 3.45 2.69
CA LEU A 54 0.49 3.45 2.32
C LEU A 54 -0.28 4.36 3.28
N THR A 55 -1.27 5.08 2.79
CA THR A 55 -2.26 5.73 3.66
C THR A 55 -3.60 5.03 3.50
N VAL A 56 -4.20 4.61 4.60
CA VAL A 56 -5.52 3.98 4.63
C VAL A 56 -6.43 4.85 5.47
N ASN A 57 -7.53 5.33 4.91
CA ASN A 57 -8.53 6.10 5.64
C ASN A 57 -9.54 5.16 6.30
N VAL A 58 -9.38 4.93 7.60
CA VAL A 58 -10.19 4.02 8.41
C VAL A 58 -11.18 4.85 9.22
N GLY A 59 -12.47 4.81 8.86
CA GLY A 59 -13.53 5.52 9.60
C GLY A 59 -13.28 7.04 9.70
N GLY A 60 -12.72 7.66 8.66
CA GLY A 60 -12.39 9.08 8.62
C GLY A 60 -11.04 9.46 9.25
N LYS A 61 -10.25 8.49 9.70
CA LYS A 61 -8.89 8.69 10.19
C LYS A 61 -7.86 8.17 9.17
N ALA A 62 -6.97 9.04 8.72
CA ALA A 62 -5.84 8.65 7.90
C ALA A 62 -4.81 7.88 8.76
N GLN A 63 -4.52 6.65 8.36
CA GLN A 63 -3.54 5.79 9.00
C GLN A 63 -2.40 5.49 8.03
N SER A 64 -1.17 5.81 8.43
CA SER A 64 0.02 5.54 7.62
C SER A 64 0.62 4.19 7.98
N VAL A 65 0.84 3.35 6.97
CA VAL A 65 1.34 1.97 7.09
C VAL A 65 2.59 1.84 6.24
N ARG A 66 3.68 1.28 6.78
CA ARG A 66 4.87 1.01 5.96
C ARG A 66 4.58 -0.11 5.00
N LEU A 67 5.02 0.05 3.76
CA LEU A 67 4.81 -0.96 2.71
C LEU A 67 5.49 -2.28 3.07
N ASP A 68 6.64 -2.21 3.75
CA ASP A 68 7.35 -3.37 4.28
C ASP A 68 6.61 -4.13 5.39
N ASP A 69 5.61 -3.50 6.02
CA ASP A 69 4.75 -4.10 7.04
C ASP A 69 3.45 -4.70 6.46
N VAL A 70 3.20 -4.50 5.16
CA VAL A 70 2.04 -5.03 4.45
C VAL A 70 2.32 -6.43 3.95
N SER A 71 1.41 -7.35 4.25
CA SER A 71 1.42 -8.71 3.74
C SER A 71 0.56 -8.89 2.50
N ALA A 72 -0.61 -8.24 2.44
CA ALA A 72 -1.55 -8.33 1.31
C ALA A 72 -2.52 -7.15 1.27
N ILE A 73 -3.06 -6.86 0.09
CA ILE A 73 -4.12 -5.86 -0.13
C ILE A 73 -5.25 -6.52 -0.93
N GLY A 74 -6.43 -6.61 -0.33
CA GLY A 74 -7.65 -7.12 -0.95
C GLY A 74 -8.69 -6.02 -1.18
N LEU A 75 -9.62 -6.24 -2.11
CA LEU A 75 -10.82 -5.42 -2.20
C LEU A 75 -11.70 -5.66 -0.96
N GLY A 76 -12.28 -4.60 -0.41
CA GLY A 76 -13.21 -4.64 0.71
C GLY A 76 -14.64 -4.93 0.28
#